data_AF-A0A0K1FFJ1-F1
#
_entry.id   AF-A0A0K1FFJ1-F1
#
_cell.length_a   1.000
_cell.length_b   1.000
_cell.length_c   1.000
_cell.angle_alpha   90.00
_cell.angle_beta   90.00
_cell.angle_gamma   90.00
#
_symmetry.space_group_name_H-M   'P 1'
#
loop_
_entity.id
_entity.type
_entity.pdbx_description
1 polymer ?
#
loop_
_entity_poly.entity_id
_entity_poly.type
_entity_poly.pdbx_seq_one_letter_code
_entity_poly.pdbx_strand_id
1 'polypeptide(L)'
;MICKECGAKIENLTRICPHCGGRALVDDELETWSFIADTAASKRHAMPQEVALNAPCPPPETMAAQLAGLERLRDYFVEYSNLYQVADDLRYIESGFSHPSFLFWGLAGGLAAALVYFPLSPFLPHFVWTYYFVLWAAVSVIGYLRAGRRYERRAAEYAVLRRQAENDLHVMYNHCEGCFLPLEWTPPPRINRMIAALRTGEVRSIQDYIGMDAPMRAARSA
;
A
#
# COMPACT_ATOMS: atom_id res chain seq x y z
N MET A 1 -7.86 21.58 10.61
CA MET A 1 -7.44 20.23 11.05
C MET A 1 -8.61 19.28 10.90
N ILE A 2 -8.38 18.01 10.57
CA ILE A 2 -9.44 17.00 10.45
C ILE A 2 -9.28 16.01 11.60
N CYS A 3 -10.37 15.70 12.31
CA CYS A 3 -10.32 14.71 13.37
C CYS A 3 -10.14 13.31 12.78
N LYS A 4 -9.14 12.56 13.28
CA LYS A 4 -8.89 11.17 12.84
C LYS A 4 -10.04 10.22 13.14
N GLU A 5 -10.79 10.46 14.22
CA GLU A 5 -11.85 9.55 14.66
C GLU A 5 -13.20 9.85 14.03
N CYS A 6 -13.55 11.12 13.80
CA CYS A 6 -14.87 11.48 13.27
C CYS A 6 -14.85 12.14 11.89
N GLY A 7 -13.68 12.43 11.31
CA GLY A 7 -13.56 13.06 9.99
C GLY A 7 -14.05 14.51 9.90
N ALA A 8 -14.52 15.10 11.00
CA ALA A 8 -15.04 16.47 11.01
C ALA A 8 -13.92 17.51 10.83
N LYS A 9 -14.20 18.55 10.05
CA LYS A 9 -13.33 19.71 9.84
C LYS A 9 -13.42 20.63 11.06
N ILE A 10 -12.32 20.78 11.78
CA ILE A 10 -12.22 21.64 12.96
C ILE A 10 -11.77 23.03 12.50
N GLU A 11 -12.63 24.02 12.69
CA GLU A 11 -12.43 25.39 12.20
C GLU A 11 -11.66 26.29 13.19
N ASN A 12 -11.57 25.93 14.47
CA ASN A 12 -11.11 26.83 15.55
C ASN A 12 -9.77 26.49 16.22
N LEU A 13 -8.83 25.77 15.58
CA LEU A 13 -7.49 25.46 16.15
C LEU A 13 -7.52 24.79 17.56
N THR A 14 -8.67 24.25 17.98
CA THR A 14 -8.81 23.60 19.28
C THR A 14 -8.15 22.23 19.26
N ARG A 15 -7.23 21.96 20.20
CA ARG A 15 -6.49 20.67 20.34
C ARG A 15 -7.39 19.45 20.59
N ILE A 16 -8.65 19.68 20.93
CA ILE A 16 -9.66 18.67 21.22
C ILE A 16 -10.81 18.90 20.25
N CYS A 17 -11.25 17.83 19.58
CA CYS A 17 -12.41 17.87 18.71
C CYS A 17 -13.66 18.13 19.55
N PRO A 18 -14.42 19.21 19.29
CA PRO A 18 -15.65 19.50 20.04
C PRO A 18 -16.77 18.49 19.79
N HIS A 19 -16.67 17.66 18.74
CA HIS A 19 -17.68 16.66 18.39
C HIS A 19 -17.49 15.30 19.06
N CYS A 20 -16.24 14.83 19.24
CA CYS A 20 -15.98 13.50 19.80
C CYS A 20 -15.01 13.49 20.99
N GLY A 21 -14.46 14.63 21.39
CA GLY A 21 -13.45 14.70 22.46
C GLY A 21 -12.08 14.13 22.09
N GLY A 22 -11.92 13.59 20.88
CA GLY A 22 -10.65 13.08 20.36
C GLY A 22 -9.65 14.19 20.09
N ARG A 23 -8.34 13.92 20.27
CA ARG A 23 -7.28 14.89 20.01
C ARG A 23 -7.19 15.19 18.51
N ALA A 24 -7.22 16.47 18.14
CA ALA A 24 -7.00 16.91 16.77
C ALA A 24 -5.51 16.72 16.41
N LEU A 25 -5.22 16.10 15.27
CA LEU A 25 -3.86 15.92 14.77
C LEU A 25 -3.22 17.30 14.52
N VAL A 26 -2.26 17.66 15.37
CA VAL A 26 -1.22 18.63 15.05
C VAL A 26 -0.07 17.80 14.46
N ASP A 27 0.10 17.84 13.14
CA ASP A 27 1.10 17.04 12.43
C ASP A 27 2.55 17.34 12.86
N ASP A 28 2.81 18.46 13.54
CA ASP A 28 4.18 18.90 13.83
C ASP A 28 4.68 18.66 15.27
N GLU A 29 3.82 18.41 16.26
CA GLU A 29 4.26 18.36 17.68
C GLU A 29 4.35 16.93 18.29
N LEU A 30 3.91 15.89 17.59
CA LEU A 30 4.09 14.49 18.02
C LEU A 30 5.39 13.84 17.48
N GLU A 31 6.14 14.53 16.61
CA GLU A 31 7.34 13.97 16.00
C GLU A 31 8.56 13.91 16.94
N THR A 32 8.62 14.76 17.98
CA THR A 32 9.84 14.93 18.79
C THR A 32 10.08 13.78 19.76
N TRP A 33 9.03 13.07 20.20
CA TRP A 33 9.13 11.97 21.17
C TRP A 33 8.59 10.64 20.64
N SER A 34 7.79 10.65 19.57
CA SER A 34 7.28 9.41 18.99
C SER A 34 8.39 8.54 18.43
N PHE A 35 9.60 9.04 18.13
CA PHE A 35 10.74 8.22 17.67
C PHE A 35 11.12 7.09 18.66
N ILE A 36 10.85 7.25 19.96
CA ILE A 36 11.16 6.25 21.01
C ILE A 36 10.10 5.14 21.05
N ALA A 37 8.84 5.45 20.72
CA ALA A 37 7.77 4.47 20.72
C ALA A 37 7.88 3.53 19.50
N ASP A 38 7.93 2.22 19.76
CA ASP A 38 7.93 1.19 18.72
C ASP A 38 6.52 0.93 18.20
N THR A 39 6.00 1.93 17.48
CA THR A 39 4.67 1.87 16.86
C THR A 39 4.59 0.84 15.74
N ALA A 40 5.73 0.44 15.15
CA ALA A 40 5.79 -0.60 14.14
C ALA A 40 5.47 -1.97 14.75
N ALA A 41 6.06 -2.31 15.91
CA ALA A 41 5.74 -3.55 16.63
C ALA A 41 4.25 -3.62 17.02
N SER A 42 3.69 -2.54 17.58
CA SER A 42 2.27 -2.48 17.93
C SER A 42 1.35 -2.73 16.73
N LYS A 43 1.69 -2.20 15.54
CA LYS A 43 0.92 -2.42 14.30
C LYS A 43 1.01 -3.85 13.79
N ARG A 44 2.18 -4.49 13.91
CA ARG A 44 2.33 -5.92 13.59
C ARG A 44 1.47 -6.79 14.51
N HIS A 45 1.33 -6.42 15.77
CA HIS A 45 0.44 -7.13 16.70
C HIS A 45 -1.05 -6.91 16.41
N ALA A 46 -1.41 -5.77 15.85
CA ALA A 46 -2.79 -5.44 15.43
C ALA A 46 -3.13 -5.97 14.02
N MET A 47 -2.33 -6.89 13.46
CA MET A 47 -2.56 -7.43 12.12
C MET A 47 -3.90 -8.18 12.06
N PRO A 48 -4.79 -7.85 11.11
CA PRO A 48 -6.06 -8.55 10.97
C PRO A 48 -5.82 -10.01 10.53
N GLN A 49 -6.69 -10.92 11.02
CA GLN A 49 -6.62 -12.34 10.68
C GLN A 49 -6.91 -12.55 9.20
N GLU A 50 -6.27 -13.56 8.60
CA GLU A 50 -6.52 -13.94 7.21
C GLU A 50 -7.94 -14.46 7.03
N VAL A 51 -8.67 -13.91 6.07
CA VAL A 51 -9.92 -14.51 5.61
C VAL A 51 -9.59 -15.56 4.56
N ALA A 52 -10.01 -16.81 4.75
CA ALA A 52 -9.82 -17.86 3.75
C ALA A 52 -10.79 -17.68 2.57
N LEU A 53 -10.29 -17.92 1.36
CA LEU A 53 -11.11 -17.90 0.14
C LEU A 53 -11.92 -19.19 0.01
N ASN A 54 -13.19 -19.04 -0.34
CA ASN A 54 -14.05 -20.17 -0.71
C ASN A 54 -13.60 -20.77 -2.04
N ALA A 55 -13.74 -22.09 -2.17
CA ALA A 55 -13.47 -22.75 -3.45
C ALA A 55 -14.49 -22.31 -4.50
N PRO A 56 -14.07 -22.06 -5.75
CA PRO A 56 -14.98 -21.69 -6.82
C PRO A 56 -15.96 -22.83 -7.11
N CYS A 57 -17.21 -22.47 -7.41
CA CYS A 57 -18.22 -23.41 -7.86
C CYS A 57 -17.83 -24.03 -9.22
N PRO A 58 -18.31 -25.24 -9.54
CA PRO A 58 -18.12 -25.80 -10.88
C PRO A 58 -18.76 -24.88 -11.93
N PRO A 59 -18.11 -24.64 -13.07
CA PRO A 59 -18.65 -23.80 -14.13
C PRO A 59 -19.88 -24.48 -14.76
N PRO A 60 -20.87 -23.69 -15.23
CA PRO A 60 -22.04 -24.24 -15.89
C PRO A 60 -21.68 -24.94 -17.21
N GLU A 61 -22.36 -26.03 -17.53
CA GLU A 61 -22.03 -26.89 -18.68
C GLU A 61 -22.33 -26.25 -20.03
N THR A 62 -23.35 -25.39 -20.11
CA THR A 62 -23.79 -24.80 -21.38
C THR A 62 -23.18 -23.43 -21.61
N MET A 63 -22.80 -23.14 -22.85
CA MET A 63 -22.21 -21.85 -23.25
C MET A 63 -23.16 -20.66 -22.98
N ALA A 64 -24.47 -20.86 -23.17
CA ALA A 64 -25.46 -19.84 -22.83
C ALA A 64 -25.52 -19.55 -21.32
N ALA A 65 -25.45 -20.58 -20.47
CA ALA A 65 -25.40 -20.40 -19.02
C ALA A 65 -24.06 -19.81 -18.54
N GLN A 66 -22.95 -20.13 -19.23
CA GLN A 66 -21.65 -19.50 -18.99
C GLN A 66 -21.69 -17.99 -19.26
N LEU A 67 -22.25 -17.58 -20.41
CA LEU A 67 -22.40 -16.16 -20.75
C LEU A 67 -23.31 -15.42 -19.77
N ALA A 68 -24.48 -15.97 -19.45
CA ALA A 68 -25.39 -15.37 -18.47
C ALA A 68 -24.74 -15.26 -17.07
N GLY A 69 -23.99 -16.29 -16.68
CA GLY A 69 -23.21 -16.29 -15.45
C GLY A 69 -22.13 -15.22 -15.43
N LEU A 70 -21.39 -15.04 -16.52
CA LEU A 70 -20.35 -14.01 -16.65
C LEU A 70 -20.93 -12.59 -16.63
N GLU A 71 -22.06 -12.36 -17.28
CA GLU A 71 -22.74 -11.05 -17.25
C GLU A 71 -23.19 -10.69 -15.84
N ARG A 72 -23.77 -11.64 -15.10
CA ARG A 72 -24.12 -11.46 -13.69
C ARG A 72 -22.89 -11.17 -12.82
N LEU A 73 -21.80 -11.91 -13.00
CA LEU A 73 -20.55 -11.68 -12.27
C LEU A 73 -19.96 -10.31 -12.60
N ARG A 74 -19.95 -9.91 -13.87
CA ARG A 74 -19.50 -8.58 -14.30
C ARG A 74 -20.24 -7.50 -13.52
N ASP A 75 -21.56 -7.55 -13.50
CA ASP A 75 -22.39 -6.51 -12.89
C ASP A 75 -22.12 -6.44 -11.37
N TYR A 76 -21.98 -7.59 -10.71
CA TYR A 76 -21.57 -7.66 -9.30
C TYR A 76 -20.18 -7.04 -9.05
N PHE A 77 -19.15 -7.43 -9.81
CA PHE A 77 -17.78 -6.95 -9.57
C PHE A 77 -17.54 -5.51 -10.02
N VAL A 78 -18.38 -4.96 -10.89
CA VAL A 78 -18.33 -3.53 -11.27
C VAL A 78 -18.68 -2.65 -10.06
N GLU A 79 -19.65 -3.04 -9.23
CA GLU A 79 -20.01 -2.34 -7.99
C GLU A 79 -18.81 -2.22 -7.04
N TYR A 80 -18.00 -3.28 -6.95
CA TYR A 80 -16.82 -3.35 -6.09
C TYR A 80 -15.50 -3.02 -6.80
N SER A 81 -15.55 -2.42 -8.00
CA SER A 81 -14.35 -2.11 -8.80
C SER A 81 -13.32 -1.24 -8.06
N ASN A 82 -13.78 -0.38 -7.14
CA ASN A 82 -12.93 0.43 -6.28
C ASN A 82 -12.02 -0.43 -5.38
N LEU A 83 -12.50 -1.55 -4.84
CA LEU A 83 -11.68 -2.42 -3.97
C LEU A 83 -10.47 -2.99 -4.71
N TYR A 84 -10.65 -3.37 -5.99
CA TYR A 84 -9.54 -3.84 -6.82
C TYR A 84 -8.53 -2.72 -7.09
N GLN A 85 -9.00 -1.50 -7.36
CA GLN A 85 -8.11 -0.34 -7.55
C GLN A 85 -7.31 -0.04 -6.29
N VAL A 86 -7.96 -0.03 -5.12
CA VAL A 86 -7.27 0.21 -3.84
C VAL A 86 -6.22 -0.87 -3.57
N ALA A 87 -6.55 -2.15 -3.80
CA ALA A 87 -5.60 -3.23 -3.61
C ALA A 87 -4.39 -3.13 -4.56
N ASP A 88 -4.61 -2.77 -5.83
CA ASP A 88 -3.54 -2.60 -6.80
C ASP A 88 -2.69 -1.34 -6.52
N ASP A 89 -3.31 -0.23 -6.12
CA ASP A 89 -2.61 0.99 -5.71
C ASP A 89 -1.73 0.74 -4.48
N LEU A 90 -2.23 -0.01 -3.49
CA LEU A 90 -1.45 -0.39 -2.31
C LEU A 90 -0.24 -1.25 -2.69
N ARG A 91 -0.40 -2.21 -3.62
CA ARG A 91 0.71 -3.01 -4.16
C ARG A 91 1.71 -2.16 -4.92
N TYR A 92 1.24 -1.19 -5.70
CA TYR A 92 2.11 -0.28 -6.44
C TYR A 92 2.95 0.57 -5.47
N ILE A 93 2.31 1.15 -4.45
CA ILE A 93 3.00 1.94 -3.41
C ILE A 93 4.02 1.08 -2.67
N GLU A 94 3.69 -0.18 -2.37
CA GLU A 94 4.60 -1.12 -1.73
C GLU A 94 5.85 -1.37 -2.58
N SER A 95 5.68 -1.57 -3.90
CA SER A 95 6.81 -1.77 -4.82
C SER A 95 7.74 -0.55 -4.92
N GLY A 96 7.21 0.64 -4.63
CA GLY A 96 7.95 1.91 -4.62
C GLY A 96 8.73 2.20 -3.32
N PHE A 97 8.56 1.40 -2.25
CA PHE A 97 9.27 1.62 -1.00
C PHE A 97 10.74 1.21 -1.10
N SER A 98 11.62 2.19 -1.28
CA SER A 98 13.06 2.00 -1.16
C SER A 98 13.52 2.15 0.29
N HIS A 99 14.39 1.23 0.72
CA HIS A 99 15.08 1.37 2.00
C HIS A 99 16.00 2.60 1.96
N PRO A 100 16.12 3.34 3.08
CA PRO A 100 17.07 4.44 3.16
C PRO A 100 18.49 3.90 2.98
N SER A 101 19.19 4.39 1.96
CA SER A 101 20.56 3.96 1.68
C SER A 101 21.56 4.75 2.53
N PHE A 102 22.48 4.03 3.17
CA PHE A 102 23.50 4.61 4.04
C PHE A 102 24.42 5.58 3.26
N LEU A 103 24.82 5.20 2.05
CA LEU A 103 25.68 6.01 1.19
C LEU A 103 25.04 7.34 0.80
N PHE A 104 23.75 7.32 0.43
CA PHE A 104 23.02 8.54 0.10
C PHE A 104 22.92 9.48 1.29
N TRP A 105 22.62 8.96 2.48
CA TRP A 105 22.58 9.75 3.71
C TRP A 105 23.95 10.27 4.12
N GLY A 106 25.03 9.50 3.90
CA GLY A 106 26.39 9.97 4.09
C GLY A 106 26.72 11.16 3.19
N LEU A 107 26.41 11.08 1.89
CA LEU A 107 26.65 12.17 0.94
C LEU A 107 25.79 13.41 1.24
N ALA A 108 24.48 13.21 1.44
CA ALA A 108 23.54 14.28 1.73
C ALA A 108 23.85 14.96 3.08
N GLY A 109 24.17 14.18 4.11
CA GLY A 109 24.59 14.68 5.41
C GLY A 109 25.91 15.46 5.33
N GLY A 110 26.84 15.04 4.47
CA GLY A 110 28.11 15.75 4.24
C GLY A 110 27.87 17.11 3.59
N LEU A 111 27.00 17.14 2.58
CA LEU A 111 26.60 18.37 1.91
C LEU A 111 25.87 19.33 2.88
N ALA A 112 24.97 18.81 3.72
CA ALA A 112 24.30 19.59 4.75
C ALA A 112 25.27 20.13 5.81
N ALA A 113 26.21 19.31 6.29
CA ALA A 113 27.24 19.74 7.23
C ALA A 113 28.17 20.79 6.62
N ALA A 114 28.51 20.65 5.34
CA ALA A 114 29.33 21.62 4.61
C ALA A 114 28.66 22.99 4.51
N LEU A 115 27.36 23.03 4.22
CA LEU A 115 26.58 24.29 4.19
C LEU A 115 26.61 25.04 5.51
N VAL A 116 26.65 24.34 6.64
CA VAL A 116 26.74 24.94 7.97
C VAL A 116 28.18 25.30 8.33
N TYR A 117 29.14 24.44 7.98
CA TYR A 117 30.54 24.57 8.38
C TYR A 117 31.30 25.65 7.60
N PHE A 118 31.13 25.72 6.28
CA PHE A 118 31.88 26.67 5.43
C PHE A 118 31.67 28.15 5.83
N PRO A 119 30.45 28.62 6.12
CA PRO A 119 30.23 30.00 6.57
C PRO A 119 30.83 30.31 7.96
N LEU A 120 30.90 29.31 8.84
CA LEU A 120 31.46 29.44 10.19
C LEU A 120 32.98 29.27 10.23
N SER A 121 33.57 28.68 9.19
CA SER A 121 35.01 28.41 9.09
C SER A 121 35.94 29.61 9.28
N PRO A 122 35.61 30.86 8.85
CA PRO A 122 36.48 32.02 9.07
C PRO A 122 36.60 32.42 10.54
N PHE A 123 35.64 32.00 11.37
CA PHE A 123 35.55 32.34 12.80
C PHE A 123 36.13 31.26 13.71
N LEU A 124 36.59 30.14 13.14
CA LEU A 124 37.07 28.97 13.87
C LEU A 124 38.58 28.73 13.60
N PRO A 125 39.36 28.31 14.61
CA PRO A 125 40.81 28.11 14.45
C PRO A 125 41.16 27.04 13.40
N HIS A 126 42.33 27.10 12.76
CA HIS A 126 42.70 26.26 11.61
C HIS A 126 42.74 24.72 11.83
N PHE A 127 42.61 24.22 13.06
CA PHE A 127 42.63 22.78 13.43
C PHE A 127 41.23 22.10 13.41
N VAL A 128 40.26 22.65 12.67
CA VAL A 128 38.82 22.46 12.92
C VAL A 128 38.10 21.48 11.99
N TRP A 129 38.82 20.81 11.07
CA TRP A 129 38.24 19.76 10.22
C TRP A 129 37.56 18.65 11.03
N THR A 130 38.03 18.35 12.24
CA THR A 130 37.40 17.40 13.16
C THR A 130 35.96 17.77 13.51
N TYR A 131 35.65 19.07 13.70
CA TYR A 131 34.29 19.53 13.95
C TYR A 131 33.39 19.32 12.74
N TYR A 132 33.92 19.48 11.52
CA TYR A 132 33.18 19.14 10.31
C TYR A 132 32.85 17.64 10.28
N PHE A 133 33.83 16.75 10.51
CA PHE A 133 33.59 15.31 10.51
C PHE A 133 32.64 14.86 11.63
N VAL A 134 32.71 15.48 12.82
CA VAL A 134 31.78 15.21 13.94
C VAL A 134 30.37 15.68 13.60
N LEU A 135 30.21 16.90 13.07
CA LEU A 135 28.91 17.42 12.63
C LEU A 135 28.32 16.56 11.51
N TRP A 136 29.14 16.20 10.53
CA TRP A 136 28.75 15.33 9.43
C TRP A 136 28.30 13.96 9.91
N ALA A 137 29.09 13.30 10.78
CA ALA A 137 28.73 12.01 11.35
C ALA A 137 27.43 12.10 12.15
N ALA A 138 27.26 13.13 12.99
CA ALA A 138 26.06 13.33 13.77
C ALA A 138 24.81 13.52 12.88
N VAL A 139 24.86 14.43 11.90
CA VAL A 139 23.75 14.69 10.98
C VAL A 139 23.42 13.45 10.15
N SER A 140 24.42 12.75 9.62
CA SER A 140 24.23 11.56 8.79
C SER A 140 23.63 10.40 9.57
N VAL A 141 24.16 10.11 10.76
CA VAL A 141 23.69 9.00 11.62
C VAL A 141 22.29 9.28 12.15
N ILE A 142 22.03 10.49 12.66
CA ILE A 142 20.69 10.86 13.16
C ILE A 142 19.67 10.86 12.01
N GLY A 143 20.03 11.42 10.85
CA GLY A 143 19.19 11.41 9.65
C GLY A 143 18.87 10.00 9.17
N TYR A 144 19.89 9.14 9.07
CA TYR A 144 19.73 7.73 8.69
C TYR A 144 18.82 6.96 9.66
N LEU A 145 19.06 7.08 10.97
CA LEU A 145 18.25 6.39 11.98
C LEU A 145 16.79 6.88 11.98
N ARG A 146 16.56 8.19 11.83
CA ARG A 146 15.21 8.76 11.74
C ARG A 146 14.49 8.28 10.47
N ALA A 147 15.19 8.26 9.34
CA ALA A 147 14.65 7.77 8.08
C ALA A 147 14.32 6.26 8.15
N GLY A 148 15.21 5.46 8.75
CA GLY A 148 15.01 4.03 8.99
C GLY A 148 13.76 3.74 9.82
N ARG A 149 13.60 4.39 10.98
CA ARG A 149 12.41 4.21 11.82
C ARG A 149 11.14 4.68 11.12
N ARG A 150 11.20 5.78 10.36
CA ARG A 150 10.05 6.25 9.57
C ARG A 150 9.65 5.24 8.49
N TYR A 151 10.64 4.65 7.83
CA TYR A 151 10.43 3.58 6.86
C TYR A 151 9.75 2.38 7.52
N GLU A 152 10.26 1.88 8.66
CA GLU A 152 9.69 0.72 9.35
C GLU A 152 8.24 0.96 9.82
N ARG A 153 7.93 2.16 10.29
CA ARG A 153 6.56 2.54 10.68
C ARG A 153 5.61 2.54 9.50
N ARG A 154 6.01 3.15 8.40
CA ARG A 154 5.21 3.16 7.17
C ARG A 154 5.05 1.76 6.63
N ALA A 155 6.12 0.98 6.55
CA ALA A 155 6.05 -0.42 6.11
C ALA A 155 5.06 -1.23 6.97
N ALA A 156 5.08 -1.07 8.30
CA ALA A 156 4.12 -1.73 9.18
C ALA A 156 2.67 -1.22 9.00
N GLU A 157 2.47 0.09 8.76
CA GLU A 157 1.17 0.67 8.42
C GLU A 157 0.59 0.10 7.13
N TYR A 158 1.38 0.12 6.06
CA TYR A 158 0.97 -0.38 4.75
C TYR A 158 0.74 -1.88 4.76
N ALA A 159 1.50 -2.66 5.53
CA ALA A 159 1.26 -4.09 5.69
C ALA A 159 -0.14 -4.38 6.28
N VAL A 160 -0.56 -3.62 7.29
CA VAL A 160 -1.91 -3.75 7.88
C VAL A 160 -2.99 -3.33 6.88
N LEU A 161 -2.81 -2.20 6.21
CA LEU A 161 -3.78 -1.71 5.20
C LEU A 161 -3.93 -2.68 4.03
N ARG A 162 -2.81 -3.23 3.55
CA ARG A 162 -2.81 -4.25 2.50
C ARG A 162 -3.57 -5.48 2.95
N ARG A 163 -3.29 -6.00 4.15
CA ARG A 163 -3.99 -7.18 4.68
C ARG A 163 -5.48 -6.94 4.82
N GLN A 164 -5.87 -5.73 5.24
CA GLN A 164 -7.28 -5.34 5.32
C GLN A 164 -7.93 -5.31 3.93
N ALA A 165 -7.29 -4.70 2.94
CA ALA A 165 -7.80 -4.67 1.56
C ALA A 165 -7.92 -6.08 0.94
N GLU A 166 -6.93 -6.96 1.19
CA GLU A 166 -6.98 -8.36 0.76
C GLU A 166 -8.15 -9.09 1.43
N ASN A 167 -8.34 -8.91 2.73
CA ASN A 167 -9.46 -9.50 3.46
C ASN A 167 -10.81 -8.98 2.97
N ASP A 168 -10.94 -7.68 2.68
CA ASP A 168 -12.17 -7.09 2.14
C ASP A 168 -12.50 -7.69 0.77
N LEU A 169 -11.49 -7.92 -0.09
CA LEU A 169 -11.66 -8.65 -1.35
C LEU A 169 -12.10 -10.11 -1.12
N HIS A 170 -11.52 -10.80 -0.14
CA HIS A 170 -11.89 -12.18 0.18
C HIS A 170 -13.33 -12.26 0.72
N VAL A 171 -13.74 -11.33 1.58
CA VAL A 171 -15.11 -11.26 2.11
C VAL A 171 -16.10 -10.99 0.99
N MET A 172 -15.83 -10.01 0.12
CA MET A 172 -16.65 -9.72 -1.05
C MET A 172 -16.76 -10.95 -1.96
N TYR A 173 -15.63 -11.61 -2.26
CA TYR A 173 -15.63 -12.82 -3.09
C TYR A 173 -16.45 -13.95 -2.46
N ASN A 174 -16.31 -14.16 -1.15
CA ASN A 174 -17.03 -15.20 -0.42
C ASN A 174 -18.55 -14.95 -0.36
N HIS A 175 -18.99 -13.69 -0.50
CA HIS A 175 -20.41 -13.33 -0.63
C HIS A 175 -20.95 -13.47 -2.05
N CYS A 176 -20.10 -13.75 -3.05
CA CYS A 176 -20.53 -13.92 -4.42
C CYS A 176 -21.27 -15.26 -4.60
N GLU A 177 -22.58 -15.20 -4.87
CA GLU A 177 -23.39 -16.40 -5.09
C GLU A 177 -23.02 -17.11 -6.40
N GLY A 178 -22.76 -18.42 -6.34
CA GLY A 178 -22.47 -19.22 -7.54
C GLY A 178 -21.26 -18.72 -8.32
N CYS A 179 -20.23 -18.21 -7.64
CA CYS A 179 -19.00 -17.74 -8.27
C CYS A 179 -18.17 -18.94 -8.75
N PHE A 180 -18.03 -19.09 -10.06
CA PHE A 180 -17.25 -20.17 -10.68
C PHE A 180 -15.87 -19.70 -11.18
N LEU A 181 -15.57 -18.39 -11.11
CA LEU A 181 -14.28 -17.83 -11.47
C LEU A 181 -13.37 -17.70 -10.24
N PRO A 182 -12.07 -18.03 -10.33
CA PRO A 182 -11.10 -17.68 -9.31
C PRO A 182 -10.95 -16.16 -9.14
N LEU A 183 -10.60 -15.68 -7.94
CA LEU A 183 -10.47 -14.25 -7.62
C LEU A 183 -9.54 -13.46 -8.58
N GLU A 184 -8.47 -14.08 -9.10
CA GLU A 184 -7.58 -13.41 -10.06
C GLU A 184 -8.25 -13.07 -11.41
N TRP A 185 -9.40 -13.68 -11.69
CA TRP A 185 -10.14 -13.58 -12.95
C TRP A 185 -11.42 -12.74 -12.86
N THR A 186 -11.75 -12.27 -11.65
CA THR A 186 -12.93 -11.44 -11.38
C THR A 186 -12.81 -9.94 -11.68
N PRO A 187 -11.63 -9.33 -11.96
CA PRO A 187 -11.59 -7.91 -12.33
C PRO A 187 -12.47 -7.60 -13.56
N PRO A 188 -13.32 -6.55 -13.52
CA PRO A 188 -14.24 -6.21 -14.61
C PRO A 188 -13.63 -6.16 -16.02
N PRO A 189 -12.43 -5.58 -16.27
CA PRO A 189 -11.85 -5.56 -17.61
C PRO A 189 -11.55 -6.98 -18.14
N ARG A 190 -11.21 -7.93 -17.26
CA ARG A 190 -10.96 -9.32 -17.67
C ARG A 190 -12.25 -10.05 -18.02
N ILE A 191 -13.30 -9.87 -17.21
CA ILE A 191 -14.61 -10.47 -17.49
C ILE A 191 -15.15 -9.96 -18.83
N ASN A 192 -15.05 -8.67 -19.11
CA ASN A 192 -15.47 -8.10 -20.40
C ASN A 192 -14.75 -8.74 -21.59
N ARG A 193 -13.44 -9.02 -21.45
CA ARG A 193 -12.67 -9.70 -22.48
C ARG A 193 -13.08 -11.17 -22.67
N MET A 194 -13.39 -11.88 -21.58
CA MET A 194 -13.91 -13.26 -21.66
C MET A 194 -15.27 -13.33 -22.34
N ILE A 195 -16.19 -12.42 -21.98
CA ILE A 195 -17.51 -12.31 -22.61
C ILE A 195 -17.33 -12.07 -24.12
N ALA A 196 -16.43 -11.16 -24.51
CA ALA A 196 -16.13 -10.89 -25.90
C ALA A 196 -15.60 -12.14 -26.63
N ALA A 197 -14.62 -12.84 -26.06
CA ALA A 197 -14.01 -14.03 -26.64
C ALA A 197 -15.01 -15.19 -26.84
N LEU A 198 -15.93 -15.38 -25.90
CA LEU A 198 -17.01 -16.38 -26.03
C LEU A 198 -18.03 -15.98 -27.11
N ARG A 199 -18.39 -14.69 -27.20
CA ARG A 199 -19.34 -14.19 -28.21
C ARG A 199 -18.77 -14.24 -29.63
N THR A 200 -17.47 -14.01 -29.80
CA THR A 200 -16.78 -14.10 -31.10
C THR A 200 -16.46 -15.53 -31.51
N GLY A 201 -16.61 -16.50 -30.61
CA GLY A 201 -16.25 -17.90 -30.84
C GLY A 201 -14.74 -18.15 -30.87
N GLU A 202 -13.93 -17.20 -30.38
CA GLU A 202 -12.48 -17.38 -30.19
C GLU A 202 -12.19 -18.54 -29.25
N VAL A 203 -13.07 -18.73 -28.25
CA VAL A 203 -12.95 -19.78 -27.24
C VAL A 203 -14.30 -20.49 -27.05
N ARG A 204 -14.26 -21.81 -26.77
CA ARG A 204 -15.45 -22.66 -26.61
C ARG A 204 -15.97 -22.72 -25.17
N SER A 205 -15.10 -22.50 -24.18
CA SER A 205 -15.45 -22.51 -22.76
C SER A 205 -14.57 -21.55 -21.95
N ILE A 206 -15.03 -21.22 -20.75
CA ILE A 206 -14.25 -20.38 -19.81
C ILE A 206 -12.95 -21.07 -19.39
N GLN A 207 -12.98 -22.39 -19.20
CA GLN A 207 -11.79 -23.15 -18.83
C GLN A 207 -10.73 -23.11 -19.92
N ASP A 208 -11.13 -23.20 -21.19
CA ASP A 208 -10.22 -23.04 -22.32
C ASP A 208 -9.55 -21.64 -22.30
N TYR A 209 -10.31 -20.59 -21.99
CA TYR A 209 -9.76 -19.22 -21.92
C TYR A 209 -8.71 -19.09 -20.82
N ILE A 210 -9.01 -19.61 -19.62
CA ILE A 210 -8.08 -19.60 -18.49
C ILE A 210 -6.82 -20.43 -18.82
N GLY A 211 -7.00 -21.60 -19.46
CA GLY A 211 -5.92 -22.48 -19.88
C GLY A 211 -5.00 -21.86 -20.95
N MET A 212 -5.53 -21.03 -21.85
CA MET A 212 -4.74 -20.33 -22.88
C MET A 212 -3.89 -19.18 -22.32
N ASP A 213 -4.35 -18.49 -21.29
CA ASP A 213 -3.64 -17.31 -20.73
C ASP A 213 -2.49 -17.71 -19.78
N ALA A 214 -2.60 -18.84 -19.09
CA ALA A 214 -1.56 -19.37 -18.22
C ALA A 214 -0.16 -19.47 -18.91
N PRO A 215 -0.01 -20.08 -20.10
CA PRO A 215 1.26 -20.11 -20.81
C PRO A 215 1.71 -18.74 -21.35
N MET A 216 0.78 -17.83 -21.70
CA MET A 216 1.13 -16.49 -22.18
C MET A 216 1.70 -15.59 -21.07
N ARG A 217 1.26 -15.74 -19.81
CA ARG A 217 1.86 -15.03 -18.67
C ARG A 217 3.27 -15.53 -18.34
N ALA A 218 3.48 -16.85 -18.39
CA ALA A 218 4.80 -17.44 -18.17
C ALA A 218 5.83 -16.92 -19.18
N ALA A 219 5.45 -16.74 -20.44
CA ALA A 219 6.32 -16.21 -21.49
C ALA A 219 6.61 -14.69 -21.38
N ARG A 220 5.78 -13.91 -20.66
CA ARG A 220 5.97 -12.46 -20.46
C ARG A 220 6.73 -12.09 -19.19
N SER A 221 6.86 -13.04 -18.27
CA SER A 221 7.55 -12.87 -16.99
C SER A 221 8.96 -13.48 -16.97
N ALA A 222 9.36 -14.16 -18.05
CA ALA A 222 10.71 -14.60 -18.35
C ALA A 222 11.44 -13.57 -19.23
#